data_AF-A0A5D9D6T6-F1
#
_entry.id   AF-A0A5D9D6T6-F1
#
_cell.length_a   1.000
_cell.length_b   1.000
_cell.length_c   1.000
_cell.angle_alpha   90.00
_cell.angle_beta   90.00
_cell.angle_gamma   90.00
#
_symmetry.space_group_name_H-M   'P 1'
#
loop_
_entity.id
_entity.type
_entity.pdbx_description
1 polymer ?
#
loop_
_entity_poly.entity_id
_entity_poly.type
_entity_poly.pdbx_seq_one_letter_code
_entity_poly.pdbx_strand_id
1 'polypeptide(L)'
;MRLDQLPNIDPEYLHPIDIDALVGPDQPRHPPHLLVLHPQPKAFNEFDEAGRMHLSPLYYRVVDVCEELVKFTWMTRGRAAYLTDRYSERVESAEAVSRRVNQATH
;
A
#
# COMPACT_ATOMS: atom_id res chain seq x y z
N MET A 1 -18.72 -8.74 -13.74
CA MET A 1 -18.50 -9.83 -12.78
C MET A 1 -19.24 -9.48 -11.50
N ARG A 2 -20.08 -10.37 -10.97
CA ARG A 2 -20.86 -10.08 -9.75
C ARG A 2 -20.14 -10.63 -8.51
N LEU A 3 -20.24 -9.93 -7.38
CA LEU A 3 -19.54 -10.28 -6.13
C LEU A 3 -19.96 -11.65 -5.56
N ASP A 4 -21.19 -12.07 -5.80
CA ASP A 4 -21.75 -13.36 -5.36
C ASP A 4 -21.16 -14.58 -6.08
N GLN A 5 -20.34 -14.37 -7.11
CA GLN A 5 -19.67 -15.43 -7.87
C GLN A 5 -18.22 -15.68 -7.39
N LEU A 6 -17.79 -15.06 -6.29
CA LEU A 6 -16.41 -15.07 -5.81
C LEU A 6 -16.34 -15.71 -4.41
N PRO A 7 -16.24 -17.06 -4.31
CA PRO A 7 -16.38 -17.78 -3.04
C PRO A 7 -15.29 -17.50 -2.00
N ASN A 8 -14.17 -16.90 -2.42
CA ASN A 8 -13.06 -16.50 -1.55
C ASN A 8 -13.07 -15.01 -1.20
N ILE A 9 -14.08 -14.26 -1.65
CA ILE A 9 -14.23 -12.84 -1.32
C ILE A 9 -15.41 -12.72 -0.37
N ASP A 10 -15.12 -12.33 0.86
CA ASP A 10 -16.15 -11.89 1.79
C ASP A 10 -16.49 -10.41 1.50
N PRO A 11 -17.73 -10.11 1.07
CA PRO A 11 -18.17 -8.76 0.75
C PRO A 11 -18.22 -7.83 1.97
N GLU A 12 -18.28 -8.36 3.20
CA GLU A 12 -18.27 -7.51 4.39
C GLU A 12 -16.94 -6.78 4.53
N TYR A 13 -15.83 -7.33 4.06
CA TYR A 13 -14.52 -6.65 4.10
C TYR A 13 -14.29 -5.68 2.92
N LEU A 14 -15.33 -5.39 2.15
CA LEU A 14 -15.31 -4.54 0.96
C LEU A 14 -16.09 -3.23 1.20
N HIS A 15 -15.65 -2.45 2.19
CA HIS A 15 -16.27 -1.16 2.48
C HIS A 15 -15.76 -0.03 1.56
N PRO A 16 -16.64 0.88 1.11
CA PRO A 16 -16.24 2.14 0.47
C PRO A 16 -15.30 2.95 1.36
N ILE A 17 -14.55 3.87 0.75
CA ILE A 17 -13.68 4.74 1.54
C ILE A 17 -14.48 5.77 2.32
N ASP A 18 -14.36 5.71 3.64
CA ASP A 18 -14.57 6.86 4.50
C ASP A 18 -13.40 7.83 4.34
N ILE A 19 -13.61 8.89 3.57
CA ILE A 19 -12.61 9.93 3.30
C ILE A 19 -12.40 10.81 4.55
N ASP A 20 -13.44 10.98 5.35
CA ASP A 20 -13.39 11.85 6.52
C ASP A 20 -12.62 11.18 7.67
N ALA A 21 -12.61 9.83 7.73
CA ALA A 21 -11.71 9.08 8.60
C ALA A 21 -10.20 9.23 8.26
N LEU A 22 -9.87 9.68 7.04
CA LEU A 22 -8.48 9.84 6.58
C LEU A 22 -7.93 11.26 6.78
N VAL A 23 -8.79 12.21 7.17
CA VAL A 23 -8.43 13.62 7.34
C VAL A 23 -8.66 13.98 8.81
N GLY A 24 -7.66 14.55 9.47
CA GLY A 24 -7.87 15.05 10.83
C GLY A 24 -8.99 16.12 10.85
N PRO A 25 -9.77 16.25 11.94
CA PRO A 25 -10.98 17.09 11.97
C PRO A 25 -10.76 18.55 11.53
N ASP A 26 -9.53 19.09 11.68
CA ASP A 26 -9.15 20.45 11.28
C ASP A 26 -7.98 20.51 10.28
N GLN A 27 -7.69 19.42 9.55
CA GLN A 27 -6.58 19.43 8.59
C GLN A 27 -6.96 20.10 7.26
N PRO A 28 -6.21 21.13 6.82
CA PRO A 28 -6.43 21.76 5.53
C PRO A 28 -6.14 20.75 4.40
N ARG A 29 -7.09 20.59 3.48
CA ARG A 29 -6.88 19.83 2.24
C ARG A 29 -5.92 20.61 1.35
N HIS A 30 -4.64 20.27 1.41
CA HIS A 30 -3.62 20.83 0.53
C HIS A 30 -3.34 19.89 -0.65
N PRO A 31 -2.89 20.42 -1.80
CA PRO A 31 -2.34 19.59 -2.86
C PRO A 31 -1.24 18.67 -2.31
N PRO A 32 -1.13 17.41 -2.78
CA PRO A 32 -0.08 16.51 -2.33
C PRO A 32 1.30 17.05 -2.73
N HIS A 33 2.21 17.14 -1.76
CA HIS A 33 3.62 17.44 -2.00
C HIS A 33 4.38 16.11 -2.03
N LEU A 34 4.77 15.68 -3.23
CA LEU A 34 5.53 14.44 -3.41
C LEU A 34 7.03 14.76 -3.42
N LEU A 35 7.75 14.38 -2.36
CA LEU A 35 9.20 14.45 -2.35
C LEU A 35 9.78 13.26 -3.12
N VAL A 36 10.23 13.51 -4.35
CA VAL A 36 10.87 12.49 -5.18
C VAL A 36 12.34 12.34 -4.75
N LEU A 37 12.62 11.42 -3.84
CA LEU A 37 13.99 11.00 -3.51
C LEU A 37 14.44 9.95 -4.53
N HIS A 38 15.11 10.37 -5.60
CA HIS A 38 15.55 9.43 -6.65
C HIS A 38 17.03 9.62 -6.99
N PRO A 39 17.85 8.54 -7.08
CA PRO A 39 19.21 8.59 -7.63
C PRO A 39 19.21 8.60 -9.18
N GLN A 40 18.18 9.18 -9.82
CA GLN A 40 18.13 9.28 -11.28
C GLN A 40 19.03 10.43 -11.75
N PRO A 41 19.94 10.19 -12.72
CA PRO A 41 20.79 11.24 -13.27
C PRO A 41 19.93 12.41 -13.79
N LYS A 42 20.24 13.63 -13.34
CA LYS A 42 19.56 14.87 -13.76
C LYS A 42 18.10 15.03 -13.32
N ALA A 43 17.64 14.32 -12.28
CA ALA A 43 16.31 14.55 -11.70
C ALA A 43 16.07 16.02 -11.29
N PHE A 44 17.14 16.75 -10.91
CA PHE A 44 17.06 18.18 -10.61
C PHE A 44 16.61 19.06 -11.80
N ASN A 45 16.78 18.61 -13.04
CA ASN A 45 16.32 19.33 -14.23
C ASN A 45 14.82 19.16 -14.50
N GLU A 46 14.14 18.28 -13.76
CA GLU A 46 12.70 18.05 -13.93
C GLU A 46 11.87 19.07 -13.14
N PHE A 47 12.51 20.01 -12.44
CA PHE A 47 11.85 20.98 -11.56
C PHE A 47 12.18 22.42 -11.97
N ASP A 48 11.18 23.30 -11.86
CA ASP A 48 11.36 24.74 -12.01
C ASP A 48 11.96 25.41 -10.75
N GLU A 49 12.22 26.71 -10.83
CA GLU A 49 12.76 27.51 -9.73
C GLU A 49 11.85 27.54 -8.49
N ALA A 50 10.54 27.27 -8.66
CA ALA A 50 9.58 27.16 -7.56
C ALA A 50 9.49 25.73 -6.99
N GLY A 51 10.33 24.80 -7.46
CA GLY A 51 10.35 23.40 -7.02
C GLY A 51 9.18 22.58 -7.54
N ARG A 52 8.52 23.00 -8.62
CA ARG A 52 7.42 22.26 -9.25
C ARG A 52 7.95 21.42 -10.41
N MET A 53 7.47 20.19 -10.53
CA MET A 53 7.84 19.35 -11.68
C MET A 53 7.30 19.93 -12.99
N HIS A 54 8.12 19.87 -14.03
CA HIS A 54 7.69 20.12 -15.40
C HIS A 54 6.71 19.03 -15.88
N LEU A 55 5.84 19.37 -16.83
CA LEU A 55 4.95 18.41 -17.51
C LEU A 55 5.76 17.54 -18.49
N SER A 56 6.52 16.59 -17.94
CA SER A 56 7.40 15.68 -18.67
C SER A 56 6.87 14.24 -18.65
N PRO A 57 7.46 13.32 -19.43
CA PRO A 57 7.17 11.89 -19.30
C PRO A 57 7.35 11.36 -17.87
N LEU A 58 8.30 11.89 -17.10
CA LEU A 58 8.50 11.52 -15.70
C LEU A 58 7.36 11.99 -14.80
N TYR A 59 6.80 13.19 -15.05
CA TYR A 59 5.60 13.65 -14.36
C TYR A 59 4.41 12.72 -14.57
N TYR A 60 4.16 12.28 -15.81
CA TYR A 60 3.07 11.33 -16.08
C TYR A 60 3.29 9.99 -15.38
N ARG A 61 4.52 9.49 -15.31
CA ARG A 61 4.83 8.28 -14.54
C ARG A 61 4.58 8.44 -13.05
N VAL A 62 4.88 9.61 -12.49
CA VAL A 62 4.55 9.92 -11.09
C VAL A 62 3.04 9.88 -10.87
N VAL A 63 2.26 10.43 -11.81
CA VAL A 63 0.80 10.36 -11.76
C VAL A 63 0.31 8.91 -11.81
N ASP A 64 0.83 8.08 -12.72
CA ASP A 64 0.48 6.65 -12.82
C ASP A 64 0.74 5.92 -11.50
N VAL A 65 1.91 6.14 -10.89
CA VAL A 65 2.27 5.50 -9.61
C VAL A 65 1.35 5.95 -8.47
N CYS A 66 1.00 7.24 -8.40
CA CYS A 66 0.06 7.73 -7.39
C CYS A 66 -1.33 7.14 -7.59
N GLU A 67 -1.80 7.04 -8.85
CA GLU A 67 -3.08 6.43 -9.19
C GLU A 67 -3.11 4.94 -8.81
N GLU A 68 -2.05 4.21 -9.17
CA GLU A 68 -1.89 2.79 -8.84
C GLU A 68 -1.82 2.58 -7.32
N LEU A 69 -1.05 3.39 -6.60
CA LEU A 69 -0.94 3.31 -5.15
C LEU A 69 -2.30 3.51 -4.47
N VAL A 70 -3.10 4.47 -4.94
CA VAL A 70 -4.46 4.68 -4.43
C VAL A 70 -5.30 3.44 -4.71
N LYS A 71 -5.31 2.91 -5.94
CA LYS A 71 -6.07 1.70 -6.30
C LYS A 71 -5.67 0.50 -5.44
N PHE A 72 -4.37 0.23 -5.25
CA PHE A 72 -3.88 -0.85 -4.40
C PHE A 72 -4.25 -0.65 -2.94
N THR A 73 -4.12 0.57 -2.43
CA THR A 73 -4.52 0.91 -1.07
C THR A 73 -6.01 0.63 -0.86
N TRP A 74 -6.88 1.06 -1.79
CA TRP A 74 -8.31 0.75 -1.76
C TRP A 74 -8.58 -0.75 -1.76
N MET A 75 -7.86 -1.51 -2.59
CA MET A 75 -8.04 -2.96 -2.70
C MET A 75 -7.59 -3.75 -1.47
N THR A 76 -6.65 -3.22 -0.68
CA THR A 76 -5.94 -3.98 0.36
C THR A 76 -6.22 -3.53 1.79
N ARG A 77 -6.44 -2.23 2.03
CA ARG A 77 -6.51 -1.66 3.39
C ARG A 77 -7.60 -2.27 4.30
N GLY A 78 -8.75 -2.67 3.75
CA GLY A 78 -9.86 -3.29 4.49
C GLY A 78 -9.73 -4.80 4.70
N ARG A 79 -8.70 -5.42 4.11
CA ARG A 79 -8.53 -6.88 4.05
C ARG A 79 -7.22 -7.34 4.69
N ALA A 80 -6.52 -6.45 5.37
CA ALA A 80 -5.20 -6.73 5.94
C ALA A 80 -5.24 -7.96 6.84
N ALA A 81 -6.22 -8.05 7.76
CA ALA A 81 -6.37 -9.17 8.68
C ALA A 81 -6.41 -10.54 7.97
N TYR A 82 -7.15 -10.64 6.86
CA TYR A 82 -7.22 -11.86 6.05
C TYR A 82 -5.94 -12.09 5.25
N LEU A 83 -5.43 -11.05 4.57
CA LEU A 83 -4.23 -11.15 3.73
C LEU A 83 -2.95 -11.45 4.54
N THR A 84 -2.93 -11.12 5.82
CA THR A 84 -1.82 -11.40 6.73
C THR A 84 -2.04 -12.64 7.60
N ASP A 85 -3.16 -13.34 7.48
CA ASP A 85 -3.39 -14.61 8.18
C ASP A 85 -2.56 -15.72 7.51
N ARG A 86 -1.36 -15.97 8.04
CA ARG A 86 -0.39 -16.88 7.42
C ARG A 86 -0.62 -18.33 7.86
N TYR A 87 -0.60 -19.24 6.88
CA TYR A 87 -0.73 -20.67 7.15
C TYR A 87 0.32 -21.21 8.15
N SER A 88 1.58 -20.78 8.04
CA SER A 88 2.63 -21.19 8.97
C SER A 88 2.31 -20.81 10.42
N GLU A 89 1.71 -19.63 10.63
CA GLU A 89 1.29 -19.16 11.96
C GLU A 89 0.11 -19.96 12.51
N ARG A 90 -0.74 -20.51 11.66
CA ARG A 90 -1.86 -21.40 12.06
C ARG A 90 -1.44 -22.82 12.37
N VAL A 91 -0.43 -23.33 11.66
CA VAL A 91 0.01 -24.74 11.76
C VAL A 91 1.07 -24.95 12.83
N GLU A 92 1.90 -23.95 13.11
CA GLU A 92 2.93 -24.05 14.13
C GLU A 92 2.44 -23.53 15.49
N SER A 93 2.30 -24.42 16.48
CA SER A 93 2.35 -23.97 17.87
C SER A 93 3.76 -23.47 18.18
N ALA A 94 3.89 -22.39 18.95
CA ALA A 94 5.19 -21.83 19.32
C ALA A 94 6.15 -22.90 19.92
N GLU A 95 5.60 -23.94 20.58
CA GLU A 95 6.35 -25.08 21.09
C GLU A 95 6.89 -26.04 20.01
N ALA A 96 6.19 -26.19 18.88
CA ALA A 96 6.62 -27.04 17.77
C ALA A 96 7.76 -26.39 16.97
N VAL A 97 7.70 -25.06 16.78
CA VAL A 97 8.79 -24.25 16.20
C VAL A 97 10.01 -24.29 17.11
N SER A 98 9.83 -24.01 18.41
CA SER A 98 10.91 -24.04 19.39
C SER A 98 11.59 -25.41 19.40
N ARG A 99 10.83 -26.51 19.35
CA ARG A 99 11.39 -27.87 19.25
C ARG A 99 12.18 -28.13 17.97
N ARG A 100 11.72 -27.64 16.82
CA ARG A 100 12.40 -27.82 15.52
C ARG A 100 13.70 -27.01 15.44
N VAL A 101 13.66 -25.75 15.87
CA VAL A 101 14.82 -24.85 15.85
C VAL A 101 15.88 -25.26 16.89
N ASN A 102 15.45 -25.84 18.02
CA ASN A 102 16.36 -26.39 19.03
C ASN A 102 16.80 -27.85 18.77
N GLN A 103 16.56 -28.41 17.59
CA GLN A 103 17.25 -29.63 17.19
C GLN A 103 18.71 -29.27 16.92
N ALA A 104 19.57 -29.52 17.91
CA ALA A 104 21.00 -29.36 17.79
C ALA A 104 21.49 -30.05 16.50
N THR A 105 22.03 -29.26 15.59
CA THR A 105 22.74 -29.76 14.40
C THR A 105 23.94 -30.53 14.92
N HIS A 106 23.96 -31.83 14.65
CA HIS A 106 24.96 -32.78 15.13
C HIS A 106 26.16 -32.86 14.19
#